data_AF-A0A950PAL5-F1
#
_entry.id   AF-A0A950PAL5-F1
#
_cell.length_a   1.000
_cell.length_b   1.000
_cell.length_c   1.000
_cell.angle_alpha   90.00
_cell.angle_beta   90.00
_cell.angle_gamma   90.00
#
_symmetry.space_group_name_H-M   'P 1'
#
loop_
_entity.id
_entity.type
_entity.pdbx_description
1 polymer ?
#
loop_
_entity_poly.entity_id
_entity_poly.type
_entity_poly.pdbx_seq_one_letter_code
_entity_poly.pdbx_strand_id
1 'polypeptide(L)' 'MMMTNERKIWEAALLLVRRHGAEAVSVAEREAERLRGGDDELTCVVWCWIARSTAELLRPEPQIGERVH' A
#
# COMPACT_ATOMS: atom_id res chain seq x y z
N MET A 1 -13.88 9.08 10.41
CA MET A 1 -14.54 7.83 9.99
C MET A 1 -13.59 7.10 9.04
N MET A 2 -12.70 6.25 9.56
CA MET A 2 -11.54 5.67 8.85
C MET A 2 -11.81 4.23 8.35
N MET A 3 -12.95 3.64 8.70
CA MET A 3 -13.33 2.25 8.39
C MET A 3 -13.58 1.97 6.89
N THR A 4 -13.90 2.97 6.08
CA THR A 4 -14.16 2.78 4.62
C THR A 4 -12.93 2.93 3.73
N ASN A 5 -11.85 3.55 4.22
CA ASN A 5 -10.61 3.74 3.45
C ASN A 5 -9.63 2.58 3.61
N GLU A 6 -9.57 1.96 4.79
CA GLU A 6 -8.61 0.89 5.06
C GLU A 6 -8.83 -0.33 4.14
N ARG A 7 -10.08 -0.81 4.03
CA ARG A 7 -10.40 -1.91 3.10
C ARG A 7 -10.03 -1.58 1.65
N LYS A 8 -10.28 -0.33 1.21
CA LYS A 8 -9.96 0.11 -0.15
C LYS A 8 -8.45 0.20 -0.39
N ILE A 9 -7.67 0.58 0.63
CA ILE A 9 -6.20 0.55 0.58
C ILE A 9 -5.72 -0.88 0.39
N TRP A 10 -6.25 -1.84 1.14
CA TRP A 10 -5.90 -3.25 0.98
C TRP A 10 -6.34 -3.84 -0.37
N GLU A 11 -7.53 -3.48 -0.86
CA GLU A 11 -8.00 -3.88 -2.19
C GLU A 11 -7.10 -3.30 -3.28
N ALA A 12 -6.71 -2.02 -3.18
CA ALA A 12 -5.77 -1.40 -4.10
C ALA A 12 -4.39 -2.06 -4.06
N ALA A 13 -3.86 -2.33 -2.86
CA ALA A 13 -2.59 -3.03 -2.67
C ALA A 13 -2.63 -4.43 -3.30
N LEU A 14 -3.71 -5.18 -3.10
CA LEU A 14 -3.91 -6.51 -3.69
C LEU A 14 -3.98 -6.45 -5.23
N LEU A 15 -4.71 -5.47 -5.79
CA LEU A 15 -4.77 -5.26 -7.23
C LEU A 15 -3.39 -4.92 -7.81
N LEU A 16 -2.62 -4.11 -7.08
CA LEU A 16 -1.26 -3.73 -7.48
C LEU A 16 -0.33 -4.95 -7.50
N VAL A 17 -0.36 -5.79 -6.46
CA VAL A 17 0.41 -7.06 -6.41
C VAL A 17 -0.02 -8.00 -7.52
N ARG A 18 -1.32 -8.17 -7.77
CA ARG A 18 -1.81 -9.02 -8.86
C ARG A 18 -1.33 -8.57 -10.24
N ARG A 19 -1.16 -7.26 -10.44
CA ARG A 19 -0.74 -6.68 -11.72
C ARG A 19 0.78 -6.64 -11.90
N HIS A 20 1.51 -6.32 -10.83
CA HIS A 20 2.94 -6.00 -10.89
C HIS A 20 3.85 -6.97 -10.13
N GLY A 21 3.28 -7.92 -9.38
CA GLY A 21 4.04 -8.90 -8.60
C GLY A 21 4.96 -8.23 -7.58
N ALA A 22 6.22 -8.66 -7.54
CA ALA A 22 7.24 -8.13 -6.62
C ALA A 22 7.52 -6.62 -6.81
N GLU A 23 7.30 -6.09 -8.02
CA GLU A 23 7.53 -4.68 -8.33
C GLU A 23 6.43 -3.75 -7.78
N ALA A 24 5.35 -4.30 -7.23
CA ALA A 24 4.20 -3.52 -6.80
C ALA A 24 4.55 -2.45 -5.75
N VAL A 25 5.47 -2.74 -4.81
CA VAL A 25 5.91 -1.76 -3.80
C VAL A 25 6.53 -0.54 -4.48
N SER A 26 7.49 -0.76 -5.37
CA SER A 26 8.20 0.33 -6.06
C SER A 26 7.28 1.16 -6.96
N VAL A 27 6.24 0.55 -7.53
CA VAL A 27 5.20 1.29 -8.28
C VAL A 27 4.44 2.25 -7.35
N ALA A 28 3.98 1.77 -6.19
CA ALA A 28 3.24 2.61 -5.24
C ALA A 28 4.11 3.73 -4.64
N GLU A 29 5.38 3.42 -4.31
CA GLU A 29 6.32 4.42 -3.81
C GLU A 29 6.61 5.51 -4.84
N ARG A 30 6.73 5.13 -6.13
CA ARG A 30 6.93 6.10 -7.21
C ARG A 30 5.73 7.05 -7.35
N GLU A 31 4.51 6.54 -7.22
CA GLU A 31 3.32 7.39 -7.25
C GLU A 31 3.23 8.31 -6.03
N ALA A 32 3.61 7.83 -4.84
CA ALA A 32 3.71 8.67 -3.65
C ALA A 32 4.74 9.80 -3.84
N GLU A 33 5.93 9.47 -4.36
CA GLU A 33 6.98 10.45 -4.60
C GLU A 33 6.60 11.46 -5.69
N ARG A 34 5.89 11.03 -6.74
CA ARG A 34 5.39 11.91 -7.79
C ARG A 34 4.44 13.00 -7.25
N LEU A 35 3.72 12.69 -6.18
CA LEU A 35 2.74 13.60 -5.55
C LEU A 35 3.34 14.37 -4.38
N ARG A 36 4.57 14.03 -3.95
CA ARG A 36 5.24 14.70 -2.84
C ARG A 36 5.50 16.16 -3.19
N GLY A 37 5.00 17.08 -2.37
CA GLY A 37 5.16 18.52 -2.56
C GLY A 37 4.25 19.14 -3.62
N GLY A 38 3.27 18.38 -4.15
CA GLY A 38 2.18 18.91 -4.96
C GLY A 38 0.97 19.33 -4.12
N ASP A 39 -0.04 19.91 -4.78
CA ASP A 39 -1.26 20.42 -4.12
C ASP A 39 -2.18 19.32 -3.56
N ASP A 40 -1.93 18.04 -3.89
CA ASP A 40 -2.75 16.91 -3.48
C ASP A 40 -2.03 16.01 -2.45
N GLU A 41 -1.82 16.59 -1.26
CA GLU A 41 -1.19 15.90 -0.12
C GLU A 41 -1.97 14.66 0.34
N LEU A 42 -3.31 14.68 0.23
CA LEU A 42 -4.15 13.55 0.63
C LEU A 42 -3.94 12.35 -0.28
N THR A 43 -3.86 12.56 -1.60
CA THR A 43 -3.56 11.47 -2.54
C THR A 43 -2.13 10.94 -2.32
N CYS A 44 -1.16 11.80 -1.99
CA CYS A 44 0.17 11.35 -1.59
C CYS A 44 0.11 10.42 -0.36
N VAL A 45 -0.63 10.81 0.68
CA VAL A 45 -0.78 9.98 1.89
C VAL A 45 -1.45 8.65 1.58
N VAL A 46 -2.46 8.61 0.72
CA VAL A 46 -3.11 7.36 0.30
C VAL A 46 -2.11 6.43 -0.41
N TRP A 47 -1.27 6.95 -1.30
CA TRP A 47 -0.23 6.14 -1.94
C TRP A 47 0.83 5.63 -0.95
N CYS A 48 1.20 6.42 0.06
CA CYS A 48 2.07 5.94 1.15
C CYS A 48 1.45 4.75 1.90
N TRP A 49 0.14 4.81 2.18
CA TRP A 49 -0.57 3.69 2.82
C TRP A 49 -0.65 2.46 1.91
N ILE A 50 -0.91 2.65 0.61
CA ILE A 50 -0.92 1.55 -0.37
C ILE A 50 0.47 0.90 -0.44
N ALA A 51 1.55 1.68 -0.55
CA ALA A 51 2.91 1.17 -0.59
C ALA A 51 3.23 0.31 0.64
N ARG A 52 2.88 0.80 1.83
CA ARG A 52 3.04 0.04 3.09
C ARG A 52 2.24 -1.26 3.07
N SER A 53 0.94 -1.21 2.76
CA SER A 53 0.10 -2.42 2.70
C SER A 53 0.57 -3.42 1.64
N THR A 54 1.08 -2.94 0.50
CA THR A 54 1.67 -3.80 -0.53
C THR A 54 2.93 -4.50 -0.02
N ALA A 55 3.80 -3.80 0.73
CA ALA A 55 4.96 -4.40 1.36
C ALA A 55 4.57 -5.46 2.41
N GLU A 56 3.50 -5.20 3.18
CA GLU A 56 2.93 -6.17 4.12
C GLU A 56 2.40 -7.42 3.40
N LEU A 57 1.68 -7.27 2.28
CA LEU A 57 1.18 -8.42 1.49
C LEU A 57 2.29 -9.29 0.91
N LEU A 58 3.42 -8.67 0.52
CA LEU A 58 4.55 -9.37 -0.07
C LEU A 58 5.55 -9.88 0.97
N ARG A 59 5.32 -9.61 2.25
CA ARG A 59 6.24 -10.04 3.31
C ARG A 59 6.26 -11.56 3.40
N PRO A 60 7.45 -12.20 3.35
CA PRO A 60 7.56 -13.66 3.34
C PRO A 60 7.27 -14.29 4.70
N GLU A 61 7.47 -13.55 5.80
CA GLU A 61 7.31 -14.05 7.16
C GLU A 61 6.38 -13.15 7.97
N PRO A 62 5.46 -13.71 8.77
CA PRO A 62 4.65 -12.95 9.69
C PRO A 62 5.51 -12.33 10.82
N GLN A 63 5.09 -11.18 11.35
CA GLN A 63 5.76 -10.60 12.52
C GLN A 63 5.50 -11.45 13.77
N ILE A 64 6.44 -11.41 14.72
CA ILE A 64 6.31 -12.10 16.01
C ILE A 64 5.01 -11.62 16.70
N GLY A 65 4.03 -12.51 16.81
CA GLY A 65 2.72 -12.24 17.41
C GLY A 65 1.54 -12.20 16.43
N GLU A 66 1.79 -12.25 15.12
CA GLU A 66 0.72 -12.44 14.12
C GLU A 66 0.19 -13.88 14.17
N ARG A 67 -1.10 -14.05 14.46
CA ARG A 67 -1.78 -15.35 14.33
C ARG A 67 -2.05 -15.62 12.86
N VAL A 68 -1.37 -16.63 12.32
CA VAL A 68 -1.77 -17.28 11.09
C VAL A 68 -3.05 -18.06 11.41
N HIS A 69 -4.20 -17.57 10.95
CA HIS A 69 -5.51 -18.20 11.12
C HIS A 69 -5.84 -19.12 9.95
#